data_AF-A0A941PFW4-F1
#
_entry.id   AF-A0A941PFW4-F1
#
_cell.length_a   1.000
_cell.length_b   1.000
_cell.length_c   1.000
_cell.angle_alpha   90.00
_cell.angle_beta   90.00
_cell.angle_gamma   90.00
#
_symmetry.space_group_name_H-M   'P 1'
#
loop_
_entity.id
_entity.type
_entity.pdbx_description
1 polymer ?
#
loop_
_entity_poly.entity_id
_entity_poly.type
_entity_poly.pdbx_seq_one_letter_code
_entity_poly.pdbx_strand_id
1 'polypeptide(L)'
;FSENQPKALIQGKPKLADGQVVKLELTDHTTHSKFTVTDFFYSGRFYRSAYQSTQLHLLETLKPLGHTNDPITWKSETVASPYKIHVLCRAGDHIKDEKIRAKL
;
A
#
# COMPACT_ATOMS: atom_id res chain seq x y z
N PHE A 1 -5.46 11.00 7.71
CA PHE A 1 -4.33 10.05 7.66
C PHE A 1 -4.50 8.90 8.66
N SER A 2 -5.62 8.18 8.63
CA SER A 2 -6.00 7.12 9.59
C SER A 2 -5.95 5.70 9.01
N GLU A 3 -5.61 5.55 7.73
CA GLU A 3 -5.88 4.33 6.97
C GLU A 3 -4.58 3.62 6.56
N ASN A 4 -4.08 2.84 7.51
CA ASN A 4 -3.25 1.63 7.40
C ASN A 4 -3.02 1.09 8.83
N GLN A 5 -4.04 1.18 9.68
CA GLN A 5 -3.98 0.59 11.00
C GLN A 5 -4.59 -0.81 10.89
N PRO A 6 -3.84 -1.88 11.23
CA PRO A 6 -4.38 -3.23 11.31
C PRO A 6 -5.60 -3.20 12.22
N LYS A 7 -6.72 -3.72 11.73
CA LYS A 7 -7.91 -3.97 12.53
C LYS A 7 -7.60 -5.25 13.34
N ALA A 8 -7.07 -5.14 14.55
CA ALA A 8 -7.40 -4.06 15.48
C ALA A 8 -6.44 -4.01 16.69
N LEU A 9 -6.67 -3.38 17.86
CA LEU A 9 -7.67 -2.48 18.46
C LEU A 9 -6.89 -1.71 19.57
N ILE A 10 -6.74 -0.40 19.41
CA ILE A 10 -7.01 0.49 20.55
C ILE A 10 -8.50 0.24 20.82
N GLN A 11 -8.86 -0.33 21.98
CA GLN A 11 -10.06 -1.18 22.25
C GLN A 11 -9.87 -2.72 22.14
N GLY A 12 -8.67 -3.30 22.31
CA GLY A 12 -8.45 -4.79 22.41
C GLY A 12 -7.74 -5.63 21.30
N LYS A 13 -6.74 -5.15 20.53
CA LYS A 13 -5.90 -5.95 19.59
C LYS A 13 -4.61 -5.12 19.25
N PRO A 14 -3.53 -5.71 18.67
CA PRO A 14 -2.18 -5.17 18.81
C PRO A 14 -1.79 -4.07 17.81
N LYS A 15 -1.13 -3.02 18.32
CA LYS A 15 -0.43 -2.00 17.53
C LYS A 15 0.78 -2.66 16.85
N LEU A 16 0.75 -2.82 15.53
CA LEU A 16 1.91 -3.30 14.79
C LEU A 16 3.05 -2.28 14.86
N ALA A 17 4.26 -2.76 15.10
CA ALA A 17 5.47 -1.96 15.10
C ALA A 17 6.15 -2.02 13.71
N ASP A 18 6.81 -0.92 13.31
CA ASP A 18 7.61 -0.92 12.08
C ASP A 18 8.70 -2.00 12.15
N GLY A 19 8.85 -2.80 11.09
CA GLY A 19 9.77 -3.94 11.06
C GLY A 19 9.25 -5.20 11.77
N GLN A 20 8.00 -5.22 12.24
CA GLN A 20 7.38 -6.43 12.78
C GLN A 20 7.05 -7.41 11.66
N VAL A 21 7.49 -8.67 11.81
CA VAL A 21 7.08 -9.76 10.91
C VAL A 21 5.59 -10.02 11.08
N VAL A 22 4.86 -10.04 9.97
CA VAL A 22 3.47 -10.45 9.87
C VAL A 22 3.40 -11.75 9.09
N LYS A 23 2.54 -12.67 9.54
CA LYS A 23 2.30 -13.97 8.88
C LYS A 23 0.84 -14.05 8.50
N LEU A 24 0.58 -14.40 7.25
CA LEU A 24 -0.75 -14.66 6.71
C LEU A 24 -0.84 -16.12 6.29
N GLU A 25 -1.85 -16.82 6.80
CA GLU A 25 -2.22 -18.15 6.31
C GLU A 25 -3.37 -17.98 5.31
N LEU A 26 -3.16 -18.50 4.12
CA LEU A 26 -4.09 -18.43 3.01
C LEU A 26 -4.56 -19.84 2.68
N THR A 27 -5.82 -19.96 2.31
CA THR A 27 -6.42 -21.24 1.89
C THR A 27 -6.94 -21.06 0.48
N ASP A 28 -6.52 -21.94 -0.43
CA ASP A 28 -7.10 -22.05 -1.76
C ASP A 28 -8.48 -22.70 -1.64
N HIS A 29 -9.53 -21.99 -2.01
CA HIS A 29 -10.90 -22.51 -1.91
C HIS A 29 -11.21 -23.61 -2.94
N THR A 30 -10.42 -23.73 -4.01
CA THR A 30 -10.61 -24.75 -5.05
C THR A 30 -9.94 -26.06 -4.66
N THR A 31 -8.72 -25.99 -4.16
CA THR A 31 -7.90 -27.18 -3.83
C THR A 31 -7.89 -27.51 -2.35
N HIS A 32 -8.45 -26.65 -1.49
CA HIS A 32 -8.33 -26.68 -0.03
C HIS A 32 -6.88 -26.68 0.50
N SER A 33 -5.91 -26.37 -0.36
CA SER A 33 -4.51 -26.28 0.01
C SER A 33 -4.25 -25.04 0.86
N LYS A 34 -3.36 -25.18 1.84
CA LYS A 34 -2.94 -24.08 2.71
C LYS A 34 -1.55 -23.60 2.36
N PHE A 35 -1.36 -22.29 2.31
CA PHE A 35 -0.07 -21.66 2.07
C PHE A 35 0.15 -20.54 3.08
N THR A 36 1.39 -20.40 3.52
CA THR A 36 1.81 -19.36 4.45
C THR A 36 2.65 -18.34 3.71
N VAL A 37 2.34 -17.06 3.92
CA VAL A 37 3.15 -15.93 3.45
C VAL A 37 3.60 -15.12 4.66
N THR A 38 4.85 -14.65 4.64
CA THR A 38 5.41 -13.76 5.66
C THR A 38 5.87 -12.46 5.02
N ASP A 39 5.62 -11.35 5.70
CA ASP A 39 6.05 -10.01 5.28
C ASP A 39 6.42 -9.17 6.52
N PHE A 40 6.82 -7.92 6.33
CA PHE A 40 7.09 -6.96 7.38
C PHE A 40 6.08 -5.81 7.34
N PHE A 41 5.58 -5.43 8.50
CA PHE A 41 4.77 -4.22 8.62
C PHE A 41 5.66 -2.97 8.59
N TYR A 42 5.33 -2.03 7.71
CA TYR A 42 5.86 -0.68 7.72
C TYR A 42 4.73 0.34 7.61
N SER A 43 4.73 1.29 8.55
CA SER A 43 3.80 2.40 8.58
C SER A 43 4.12 3.41 7.48
N GLY A 44 3.12 4.20 7.09
CA GLY A 44 3.35 5.31 6.15
C GLY A 44 4.35 6.35 6.67
N ARG A 45 4.56 6.46 7.99
CA ARG A 45 5.59 7.32 8.56
C ARG A 45 6.98 6.78 8.26
N PHE A 46 7.19 5.47 8.44
CA PHE A 46 8.45 4.81 8.16
C PHE A 46 8.88 5.01 6.70
N TYR A 47 7.97 4.77 5.75
CA TYR A 47 8.25 5.01 4.33
C TYR A 47 8.66 6.45 4.04
N ARG A 48 7.96 7.44 4.60
CA ARG A 48 8.32 8.87 4.42
C ARG A 48 9.70 9.20 4.99
N SER A 49 10.03 8.66 6.17
CA SER A 49 11.36 8.81 6.75
C SER A 49 12.44 8.20 5.85
N ALA A 50 12.18 7.02 5.26
CA ALA A 50 13.11 6.36 4.35
C ALA A 50 13.32 7.15 3.04
N TYR A 51 12.28 7.79 2.50
CA TYR A 51 12.41 8.66 1.32
C TYR A 51 13.29 9.87 1.64
N GLN A 52 13.02 10.53 2.77
CA GLN A 52 13.79 11.70 3.21
C GLN A 52 15.27 11.36 3.43
N SER A 53 15.58 10.23 4.08
CA SER A 53 16.96 9.82 4.33
C SER A 53 17.73 9.49 3.05
N THR A 54 17.02 9.25 1.94
CA THR A 54 17.59 8.93 0.63
C THR A 54 17.49 10.10 -0.37
N GLN A 55 17.16 11.31 0.11
CA GLN A 55 16.98 12.51 -0.73
C GLN A 55 15.92 12.33 -1.82
N LEU A 56 14.89 11.53 -1.54
CA LEU A 56 13.72 11.35 -2.39
C LEU A 56 12.55 12.17 -1.85
N HIS A 57 11.84 12.84 -2.76
CA HIS A 57 10.62 13.56 -2.48
C HIS A 57 9.41 12.79 -3.01
N LEU A 58 8.40 12.64 -2.16
CA LEU A 58 7.12 12.08 -2.56
C LEU A 58 6.37 13.10 -3.40
N LEU A 59 6.11 12.77 -4.67
CA LEU A 59 5.34 13.60 -5.58
C LEU A 59 3.85 13.34 -5.43
N GLU A 60 3.47 12.08 -5.53
CA GLU A 60 2.10 11.65 -5.41
C GLU A 60 2.00 10.23 -4.89
N THR A 61 0.81 9.89 -4.41
CA THR A 61 0.47 8.53 -4.01
C THR A 61 -0.74 8.09 -4.80
N LEU A 62 -0.53 7.15 -5.71
CA LEU A 62 -1.60 6.53 -6.46
C LEU A 62 -2.24 5.44 -5.58
N LYS A 63 -3.56 5.38 -5.64
CA LYS A 63 -4.38 4.39 -4.94
C LYS A 63 -5.24 3.69 -6.00
N PRO A 64 -4.68 2.69 -6.71
CA PRO A 64 -5.42 2.02 -7.76
C PRO A 64 -6.67 1.37 -7.16
N LEU A 65 -7.82 1.87 -7.57
CA LEU A 65 -9.11 1.28 -7.25
C LEU A 65 -9.63 0.57 -8.48
N GLY A 66 -10.34 -0.53 -8.25
CA GLY A 66 -11.04 -1.21 -9.32
C GLY A 66 -12.19 -0.37 -9.85
N HIS A 67 -12.36 -0.35 -11.17
CA HIS A 67 -13.49 0.31 -11.82
C HIS A 67 -14.58 -0.70 -12.18
N THR A 68 -15.83 -0.23 -12.21
CA THR A 68 -17.00 -1.05 -12.60
C THR A 68 -16.94 -1.51 -14.05
N ASN A 69 -16.13 -0.85 -14.88
CA ASN A 69 -15.98 -1.16 -16.30
C ASN A 69 -14.81 -2.10 -16.58
N ASP A 70 -14.07 -2.51 -15.55
CA ASP A 70 -12.97 -3.46 -15.72
C ASP A 70 -13.51 -4.87 -16.02
N PRO A 71 -12.78 -5.67 -16.81
CA PRO A 71 -13.22 -7.03 -17.15
C PRO A 71 -13.17 -8.01 -15.96
N ILE A 72 -12.67 -7.54 -14.82
CA ILE A 72 -12.52 -8.31 -13.58
C ILE A 72 -13.43 -7.76 -12.50
N THR A 73 -14.11 -8.65 -11.78
CA THR A 73 -15.02 -8.29 -10.70
C THR A 73 -14.24 -7.91 -9.45
N TRP A 74 -13.96 -6.63 -9.31
CA TRP A 74 -13.38 -6.07 -8.09
C TRP A 74 -14.33 -6.19 -6.91
N LYS A 75 -13.80 -6.50 -5.72
CA LYS A 75 -14.59 -6.62 -4.49
C LYS A 75 -14.37 -5.37 -3.63
N SER A 76 -13.68 -5.51 -2.51
CA SER A 76 -13.33 -4.40 -1.61
C SER A 76 -12.43 -3.36 -2.28
N GLU A 77 -11.73 -3.75 -3.35
CA GLU A 77 -10.80 -2.93 -4.13
C GLU A 77 -11.51 -1.81 -4.91
N THR A 78 -12.84 -1.77 -4.92
CA THR A 78 -13.64 -0.65 -5.42
C THR A 78 -13.74 0.51 -4.42
N VAL A 79 -13.55 0.23 -3.14
CA VAL A 79 -13.71 1.21 -2.03
C VAL A 79 -12.39 1.50 -1.33
N ALA A 80 -11.51 0.50 -1.24
CA ALA A 80 -10.23 0.61 -0.57
C ALA A 80 -9.12 -0.02 -1.42
N SER A 81 -8.11 0.78 -1.77
CA SER A 81 -6.97 0.30 -2.54
C SER A 81 -6.11 -0.64 -1.68
N PRO A 82 -5.85 -1.88 -2.13
CA PRO A 82 -5.05 -2.84 -1.37
C PRO A 82 -3.57 -2.43 -1.29
N TYR A 83 -3.11 -1.61 -2.25
CA TYR A 83 -1.73 -1.13 -2.33
C TYR A 83 -1.67 0.39 -2.42
N LYS A 84 -0.51 0.97 -2.13
CA LYS A 84 -0.21 2.38 -2.37
C LYS A 84 1.02 2.43 -3.26
N ILE A 85 0.95 3.19 -4.35
CA ILE A 85 2.08 3.38 -5.25
C ILE A 85 2.59 4.79 -5.01
N HIS A 86 3.81 4.89 -4.48
CA HIS A 86 4.46 6.16 -4.21
C HIS A 86 5.34 6.56 -5.38
N VAL A 87 5.01 7.67 -6.04
CA VAL A 87 5.84 8.25 -7.11
C VAL A 87 6.82 9.20 -6.46
N LEU A 88 8.11 8.94 -6.64
CA LEU A 88 9.21 9.67 -6.01
C LEU A 88 10.07 10.35 -7.07
N CYS A 89 10.62 11.52 -6.76
CA CYS A 89 11.73 12.10 -7.52
C CYS A 89 12.95 12.35 -6.64
N ARG A 90 14.10 12.52 -7.27
CA ARG A 90 15.31 12.91 -6.56
C ARG A 90 15.30 14.42 -6.28
N ALA A 91 15.82 14.80 -5.12
CA ALA A 91 16.11 16.20 -4.81
C ALA A 91 17.04 16.79 -5.89
N GLY A 92 16.56 17.80 -6.61
CA GLY A 92 17.29 18.47 -7.70
C GLY A 92 16.82 18.14 -9.11
N ASP A 93 15.99 17.11 -9.29
CA ASP A 93 15.36 16.83 -10.58
C ASP A 93 14.20 17.81 -10.80
N HIS A 94 14.35 18.72 -11.76
CA HIS A 94 13.24 19.56 -12.23
C HIS A 94 12.19 18.67 -12.90
N ILE A 95 10.99 18.58 -12.31
CA ILE A 95 9.86 17.86 -12.91
C ILE A 95 9.36 18.68 -14.10
N LYS A 96 9.92 18.42 -15.27
CA LYS A 96 9.31 18.83 -16.54
C LYS A 96 8.37 17.72 -16.97
N ASP A 97 7.10 17.76 -16.57
CA ASP A 97 5.97 17.41 -17.45
C ASP A 97 4.65 17.29 -16.68
N GLU A 98 3.68 18.11 -17.07
CA GLU A 98 2.26 17.98 -16.75
C GLU A 98 1.58 16.77 -17.44
N LYS A 99 2.31 16.00 -18.27
CA LYS A 99 1.73 14.99 -19.18
C LYS A 99 1.40 13.63 -18.55
N ILE A 100 1.83 13.34 -17.32
CA ILE A 100 1.51 12.06 -16.65
C ILE A 100 0.09 12.07 -16.05
N ARG A 101 -0.58 13.23 -15.98
CA ARG A 101 -1.91 13.37 -15.35
C ARG A 101 -3.09 12.80 -16.15
N ALA A 102 -2.91 12.35 -17.39
CA ALA A 102 -4.02 12.03 -18.30
C ALA A 102 -4.18 10.55 -18.68
N LYS A 103 -3.45 9.61 -18.04
CA LYS A 103 -3.43 8.20 -18.49
C LYS A 103 -3.53 7.12 -17.39
N LEU A 104 -3.97 7.47 -16.18
CA LEU A 104 -4.31 6.49 -15.15
C LEU A 104 -5.71 6.75 -14.61
#